data_AF-A0A329SAV4-F1
#
_entry.id   AF-A0A329SAV4-F1
#
_cell.length_a   1.000
_cell.length_b   1.000
_cell.length_c   1.000
_cell.angle_alpha   90.00
_cell.angle_beta   90.00
_cell.angle_gamma   90.00
#
_symmetry.space_group_name_H-M   'P 1'
#
loop_
_entity.id
_entity.type
_entity.pdbx_description
1 polymer ?
#
loop_
_entity_poly.entity_id
_entity_poly.type
_entity_poly.pdbx_seq_one_letter_code
_entity_poly.pdbx_strand_id
1 'polypeptide(L)'
;MGDFLPSRATHRKLVTLLVSLRDVESVSKRLQADGMTLLDARDLFDALIEIRPAFANYSAPDANIIHSVAFEKATVKVLASQAAMLTEEETTTLEPFKREPTNVTAAAPSSSSKEGFADRAPAAGWTQAYPVRRLGHCF
;
A
#
# COMPACT_ATOMS: atom_id res chain seq x y z
N MET A 1 -29.27 23.17 -30.63
CA MET A 1 -28.42 22.53 -29.61
C MET A 1 -27.23 23.46 -29.41
N GLY A 2 -27.20 24.23 -28.33
CA GLY A 2 -26.09 25.14 -28.06
C GLY A 2 -24.88 24.36 -27.57
N ASP A 3 -23.75 24.52 -28.25
CA ASP A 3 -22.47 23.94 -27.88
C ASP A 3 -22.03 24.46 -26.50
N PHE A 4 -22.24 23.68 -25.45
CA PHE A 4 -21.73 23.98 -24.10
C PHE A 4 -20.23 23.65 -24.04
N LEU A 5 -19.43 24.42 -24.78
CA LEU A 5 -17.99 24.42 -24.59
C LEU A 5 -17.68 24.97 -23.19
N PRO A 6 -16.96 24.22 -22.33
CA PRO A 6 -16.66 24.66 -20.99
C PRO A 6 -15.87 25.97 -21.04
N SER A 7 -16.18 26.88 -20.12
CA SER A 7 -15.38 28.10 -19.94
C SER A 7 -13.91 27.74 -19.73
N ARG A 8 -12.99 28.64 -20.11
CA ARG A 8 -11.55 28.42 -19.90
C ARG A 8 -11.21 28.09 -18.43
N ALA A 9 -11.93 28.71 -17.48
CA ALA A 9 -11.78 28.44 -16.06
C ALA A 9 -12.24 27.01 -15.69
N THR A 10 -13.39 26.57 -16.22
CA THR A 10 -13.89 25.21 -16.05
C THR A 10 -12.93 24.19 -16.65
N HIS A 11 -12.44 24.43 -17.86
CA HIS A 11 -11.45 23.57 -18.52
C HIS A 11 -10.18 23.42 -17.66
N ARG A 12 -9.63 24.53 -17.13
CA ARG A 12 -8.45 24.46 -16.24
C ARG A 12 -8.71 23.61 -14.99
N LYS A 13 -9.88 23.76 -14.36
CA LYS A 13 -10.27 22.93 -13.19
C LYS A 13 -10.36 21.45 -13.55
N LEU A 14 -10.93 21.11 -14.70
CA LEU A 14 -11.02 19.73 -15.18
C LEU A 14 -9.63 19.13 -15.44
N VAL A 15 -8.71 19.89 -16.03
CA VAL A 15 -7.33 19.43 -16.23
C VAL A 15 -6.64 19.14 -14.89
N THR A 16 -6.79 20.03 -13.89
CA THR A 16 -6.24 19.79 -12.55
C THR A 16 -6.86 18.56 -11.87
N LEU A 17 -8.18 18.37 -12.02
CA LEU A 17 -8.86 17.19 -11.51
C LEU A 17 -8.37 15.91 -12.19
N LEU A 18 -8.17 15.95 -13.51
CA LEU A 18 -7.67 14.80 -14.26
C LEU A 18 -6.28 14.39 -13.77
N VAL A 19 -5.37 15.34 -13.57
CA VAL A 19 -4.05 15.05 -12.97
C VAL A 19 -4.22 14.38 -11.60
N SER A 20 -5.09 14.92 -10.75
CA SER A 20 -5.39 14.33 -9.44
C SER A 20 -5.88 12.88 -9.52
N LEU A 21 -6.78 12.59 -10.45
CA LEU A 21 -7.33 11.25 -10.60
C LEU A 21 -6.28 10.27 -11.11
N ARG A 22 -5.31 10.72 -11.91
CA ARG A 22 -4.18 9.89 -12.35
C ARG A 22 -3.24 9.54 -11.20
N ASP A 23 -3.00 10.44 -10.27
CA ASP A 23 -2.19 10.16 -9.07
C ASP A 23 -2.85 9.05 -8.22
N VAL A 24 -4.16 9.18 -7.97
CA VAL A 24 -4.96 8.19 -7.21
C VAL A 24 -5.04 6.85 -7.95
N GLU A 25 -5.21 6.87 -9.26
CA GLU A 25 -5.19 5.67 -10.10
C GLU A 25 -3.85 4.95 -10.00
N SER A 26 -2.74 5.70 -10.06
CA SER A 26 -1.39 5.15 -9.96
C SER A 26 -1.16 4.46 -8.61
N VAL A 27 -1.53 5.10 -7.50
CA VAL A 27 -1.43 4.51 -6.16
C VAL A 27 -2.30 3.25 -6.07
N SER A 28 -3.53 3.31 -6.58
CA SER A 28 -4.46 2.17 -6.58
C SER A 28 -3.92 0.97 -7.36
N LYS A 29 -3.31 1.21 -8.53
CA LYS A 29 -2.64 0.15 -9.32
C LYS A 29 -1.45 -0.44 -8.58
N ARG A 30 -0.66 0.39 -7.89
CA ARG A 30 0.50 -0.08 -7.13
C ARG A 30 0.08 -0.95 -5.94
N LEU A 31 -0.99 -0.58 -5.24
CA LEU A 31 -1.56 -1.37 -4.14
C LEU A 31 -2.05 -2.75 -4.58
N GLN A 32 -2.47 -2.89 -5.84
CA GLN A 32 -2.93 -4.15 -6.42
C GLN A 32 -1.81 -5.02 -6.99
N ALA A 33 -0.55 -4.57 -6.91
CA ALA A 33 0.59 -5.32 -7.42
C ALA A 33 0.94 -6.52 -6.51
N ASP A 34 1.46 -7.59 -7.11
CA ASP A 34 1.98 -8.73 -6.35
C ASP A 34 3.17 -8.33 -5.49
N GLY A 35 3.31 -8.99 -4.33
CA GLY A 35 4.41 -8.74 -3.39
C GLY A 35 4.30 -7.41 -2.63
N MET A 36 3.16 -6.72 -2.71
CA MET A 36 2.90 -5.52 -1.93
C MET A 36 2.88 -5.84 -0.43
N THR A 37 3.74 -5.19 0.37
CA THR A 37 3.72 -5.35 1.83
C THR A 37 2.80 -4.33 2.50
N LEU A 38 2.40 -4.60 3.75
CA LEU A 38 1.60 -3.65 4.53
C LEU A 38 2.36 -2.35 4.81
N LEU A 39 3.68 -2.41 4.97
CA LEU A 39 4.51 -1.21 5.19
C LEU A 39 4.60 -0.37 3.90
N ASP A 40 4.83 -1.00 2.75
CA ASP A 40 4.82 -0.30 1.47
C ASP A 40 3.45 0.38 1.22
N ALA A 41 2.35 -0.26 1.65
CA ALA A 41 1.01 0.28 1.46
C ALA A 41 0.81 1.52 2.33
N ARG A 42 1.31 1.48 3.57
CA ARG A 42 1.33 2.64 4.47
C ARG A 42 2.12 3.81 3.87
N ASP A 43 3.32 3.54 3.35
CA ASP A 43 4.16 4.56 2.72
C ASP A 43 3.47 5.21 1.51
N LEU A 44 2.75 4.43 0.70
CA LEU A 44 1.96 4.97 -0.42
C LEU A 44 0.80 5.84 0.04
N PHE A 45 0.12 5.47 1.13
CA PHE A 45 -0.96 6.29 1.69
C PHE A 45 -0.41 7.60 2.28
N ASP A 46 0.73 7.56 2.97
CA ASP A 46 1.37 8.75 3.50
C ASP A 46 1.82 9.70 2.39
N ALA A 47 2.45 9.17 1.33
CA ALA A 47 2.79 9.94 0.13
C ALA A 47 1.54 10.53 -0.56
N LEU A 48 0.43 9.78 -0.62
CA LEU A 48 -0.82 10.29 -1.17
C LEU A 48 -1.40 11.43 -0.34
N ILE A 49 -1.30 11.36 0.99
CA ILE A 49 -1.74 12.43 1.91
C ILE A 49 -0.88 13.68 1.74
N GLU A 50 0.45 13.54 1.58
CA GLU A 50 1.35 14.67 1.32
C GLU A 50 0.96 15.42 0.04
N ILE A 51 0.63 14.69 -1.04
CA ILE A 51 0.22 15.28 -2.31
C ILE A 51 -1.24 15.79 -2.23
N ARG A 52 -2.09 15.11 -1.46
CA ARG A 52 -3.53 15.38 -1.35
C ARG A 52 -3.99 15.34 0.12
N PRO A 53 -3.81 16.44 0.87
CA PRO A 53 -4.16 16.48 2.29
C PRO A 53 -5.61 16.13 2.61
N ALA A 54 -6.53 16.29 1.66
CA ALA A 54 -7.94 15.89 1.81
C ALA A 54 -8.14 14.39 2.11
N PHE A 55 -7.19 13.53 1.73
CA PHE A 55 -7.23 12.09 2.00
C PHE A 55 -6.87 11.74 3.45
N ALA A 56 -6.32 12.67 4.23
CA ALA A 56 -6.00 12.43 5.64
C ALA A 56 -7.22 11.97 6.45
N ASN A 57 -8.41 12.49 6.13
CA ASN A 57 -9.67 12.10 6.78
C ASN A 57 -10.02 10.60 6.65
N TYR A 58 -9.42 9.91 5.68
CA TYR A 58 -9.70 8.51 5.37
C TYR A 58 -8.48 7.61 5.51
N SER A 59 -7.27 8.13 5.38
CA SER A 59 -6.06 7.31 5.30
C SER A 59 -5.00 7.67 6.33
N ALA A 60 -5.18 8.73 7.13
CA ALA A 60 -4.25 9.04 8.21
C ALA A 60 -4.24 7.93 9.27
N PRO A 61 -3.15 7.77 10.04
CA PRO A 61 -3.05 6.73 11.09
C PRO A 61 -4.15 6.85 12.16
N ASP A 62 -4.72 8.04 12.34
CA ASP A 62 -5.78 8.38 13.28
C ASP A 62 -7.11 8.71 12.59
N ALA A 63 -7.28 8.35 11.32
CA ALA A 63 -8.52 8.55 10.60
C ALA A 63 -9.69 7.81 11.28
N ASN A 64 -10.88 8.40 11.26
CA ASN A 64 -12.06 7.87 11.96
C ASN A 64 -12.50 6.47 11.47
N ILE A 65 -12.03 6.04 10.30
CA ILE A 65 -12.30 4.69 9.78
C ILE A 65 -11.40 3.62 10.41
N ILE A 66 -10.30 4.00 11.07
CA ILE A 66 -9.37 3.08 11.71
C ILE A 66 -9.98 2.59 13.02
N HIS A 67 -10.17 1.28 13.11
CA HIS A 67 -10.81 0.68 14.28
C HIS A 67 -9.95 0.80 15.54
N SER A 68 -8.64 0.55 15.42
CA SER A 68 -7.68 0.64 16.52
C SER A 68 -6.41 1.32 16.05
N VAL A 69 -6.27 2.59 16.44
CA VAL A 69 -5.08 3.41 16.10
C VAL A 69 -3.82 2.83 16.75
N ALA A 70 -3.92 2.29 17.97
CA ALA A 70 -2.80 1.66 18.65
C ALA A 70 -2.32 0.42 17.87
N PHE A 71 -3.23 -0.41 17.36
CA PHE A 71 -2.88 -1.58 16.56
C PHE A 71 -2.19 -1.22 15.23
N GLU A 72 -2.74 -0.23 14.51
CA GLU A 72 -2.15 0.27 13.25
C GLU A 72 -0.71 0.75 13.49
N LYS A 73 -0.50 1.62 14.50
CA LYS A 73 0.83 2.14 14.87
C LYS A 73 1.78 1.02 15.29
N ALA A 74 1.31 0.08 16.10
CA ALA A 74 2.10 -1.07 16.54
C ALA A 74 2.57 -1.91 15.34
N THR A 75 1.68 -2.18 14.40
CA THR A 75 1.96 -2.95 13.18
C THR A 75 3.02 -2.25 12.32
N VAL A 76 2.86 -0.95 12.07
CA VAL A 76 3.84 -0.15 11.30
C VAL A 76 5.21 -0.18 11.98
N LYS A 77 5.29 0.01 13.31
CA LYS A 77 6.56 -0.07 14.05
C LYS A 77 7.22 -1.43 13.94
N VAL A 78 6.47 -2.53 14.07
CA VAL A 78 7.02 -3.88 13.93
C VAL A 78 7.56 -4.11 12.52
N LEU A 79 6.80 -3.75 11.49
CA LEU A 79 7.22 -3.91 10.10
C LEU A 79 8.42 -3.03 9.74
N ALA A 80 8.51 -1.83 10.33
CA ALA A 80 9.65 -0.93 10.20
C ALA A 80 10.88 -1.36 11.03
N SER A 81 10.85 -2.56 11.65
CA SER A 81 11.92 -3.05 12.54
C SER A 81 12.17 -2.18 13.78
N GLN A 82 11.15 -1.45 14.23
CA GLN A 82 11.16 -0.55 15.39
C GLN A 82 10.38 -1.13 16.58
N ALA A 83 10.31 -2.46 16.70
CA ALA A 83 9.56 -3.14 17.76
C ALA A 83 10.01 -2.75 19.19
N ALA A 84 11.25 -2.28 19.35
CA ALA A 84 11.75 -1.76 20.62
C ALA A 84 11.06 -0.45 21.09
N MET A 85 10.35 0.24 20.18
CA MET A 85 9.63 1.49 20.47
C MET A 85 8.13 1.30 20.70
N LEU A 86 7.68 0.04 20.86
CA LEU A 86 6.29 -0.26 21.17
C LEU A 86 5.95 0.20 22.60
N THR A 87 4.82 0.87 22.74
CA THR A 87 4.24 1.14 24.06
C THR A 87 3.60 -0.12 24.64
N GLU A 88 3.24 -0.09 25.92
CA GLU A 88 2.53 -1.20 26.55
C GLU A 88 1.17 -1.44 25.88
N GLU A 89 0.42 -0.37 25.58
CA GLU A 89 -0.86 -0.43 24.85
C GLU A 89 -0.69 -1.01 23.44
N GLU A 90 0.34 -0.59 22.70
CA GLU A 90 0.63 -1.16 21.38
C GLU A 90 1.00 -2.65 21.49
N THR A 91 1.75 -3.03 22.52
CA THR A 91 2.16 -4.42 22.74
C THR A 91 0.97 -5.32 23.07
N THR A 92 0.01 -4.86 23.87
CA THR A 92 -1.20 -5.63 24.20
C THR A 92 -2.07 -5.83 22.97
N THR A 93 -2.16 -4.85 22.06
CA THR A 93 -2.94 -4.99 20.81
C THR A 93 -2.37 -6.04 19.85
N LEU A 94 -1.06 -6.29 19.90
CA LEU A 94 -0.38 -7.29 19.08
C LEU A 94 -0.32 -8.67 19.71
N GLU A 95 -0.68 -8.81 20.99
CA GLU A 95 -0.62 -10.08 21.73
C GLU A 95 -1.33 -11.25 21.02
N PRO A 96 -2.54 -11.07 20.46
CA PRO A 96 -3.24 -12.14 19.73
C PRO A 96 -2.52 -12.61 18.44
N PHE A 97 -1.56 -11.83 17.93
CA PHE A 97 -0.83 -12.12 16.69
C PHE A 97 0.56 -12.71 16.93
N LYS A 98 0.97 -12.86 18.19
CA LYS A 98 2.25 -13.51 18.52
C LYS A 98 2.21 -14.96 18.06
N ARG A 99 3.21 -15.34 17.27
CA ARG A 99 3.46 -16.74 16.94
C ARG A 99 4.42 -17.29 17.96
N GLU A 100 4.04 -18.39 18.60
CA GLU A 100 5.01 -19.24 19.28
C GLU A 100 6.09 -19.63 18.26
N PRO A 101 7.38 -19.58 18.61
CA PRO A 101 8.43 -20.08 17.73
C PRO A 101 8.21 -21.59 17.57
N THR A 102 7.47 -21.98 16.52
CA THR A 102 7.44 -23.36 16.06
C THR A 102 8.86 -23.69 15.66
N ASN A 103 9.53 -24.44 16.52
CA ASN A 103 10.81 -25.07 16.24
C ASN A 103 10.55 -26.14 15.17
N VAL A 104 10.36 -25.71 13.93
CA VAL A 104 10.34 -26.61 12.78
C VAL A 104 11.79 -26.94 12.49
N THR A 105 12.32 -27.90 13.25
CA THR A 105 13.43 -28.71 12.76
C THR A 105 12.99 -29.20 11.39
N ALA A 106 13.78 -28.89 10.36
CA ALA A 106 13.53 -29.27 8.97
C ALA A 106 13.39 -30.79 8.84
N ALA A 107 12.19 -31.33 9.07
CA ALA A 107 11.79 -32.64 8.62
C ALA A 107 11.34 -32.46 7.17
N ALA A 108 12.15 -32.98 6.25
CA ALA A 108 11.90 -32.97 4.81
C ALA A 108 10.46 -33.44 4.50
N PRO A 109 9.68 -32.70 3.70
CA PRO A 109 8.42 -33.21 3.21
C PRO A 109 8.69 -34.27 2.14
N SER A 110 8.30 -35.50 2.45
CA SER A 110 8.10 -36.58 1.49
C SER A 110 7.23 -36.10 0.32
N SER A 111 7.70 -36.36 -0.91
CA SER A 111 7.02 -36.11 -2.16
C SER A 111 5.65 -36.81 -2.22
N SER A 112 4.58 -36.05 -2.03
CA SER A 112 3.29 -36.39 -2.61
C SER A 112 2.85 -35.23 -3.49
N SER A 113 3.16 -35.38 -4.77
CA SER A 113 2.94 -34.39 -5.82
C SER A 113 1.46 -34.06 -5.96
N LYS A 114 1.11 -32.81 -5.65
CA LYS A 114 0.02 -32.09 -6.32
C LYS A 114 0.53 -30.69 -6.61
N GLU A 115 1.17 -30.54 -7.77
CA GLU A 115 1.51 -29.23 -8.34
C GLU A 115 0.26 -28.35 -8.33
N GLY A 116 0.34 -27.25 -7.57
CA GLY A 116 -0.73 -26.28 -7.50
C GLY A 116 -0.85 -25.55 -8.83
N PHE A 117 -2.05 -25.05 -9.14
CA PHE A 117 -2.31 -24.30 -10.37
C PHE A 117 -1.37 -23.09 -10.54
N ALA A 118 -0.87 -22.52 -9.44
CA ALA A 118 0.08 -21.40 -9.44
C ALA A 118 1.43 -21.73 -10.09
N ASP A 119 1.87 -23.00 -10.06
CA ASP A 119 3.15 -23.43 -10.65
C ASP A 119 3.08 -23.55 -12.18
N ARG A 120 1.88 -23.43 -12.77
CA ARG A 120 1.63 -23.56 -14.21
C ARG A 120 1.56 -22.23 -14.95
N ALA A 121 1.70 -21.10 -14.24
CA ALA A 121 1.71 -19.80 -14.88
C ALA A 121 3.04 -19.61 -15.64
N PRO A 122 3.04 -19.51 -16.98
CA PRO A 122 4.26 -19.17 -17.70
C PRO A 122 4.70 -17.77 -17.25
N ALA A 123 5.95 -17.67 -16.81
CA ALA A 123 6.66 -16.41 -16.55
C ALA A 123 6.89 -15.65 -17.87
N ALA A 124 5.80 -15.21 -18.50
CA ALA A 124 5.83 -14.38 -19.69
C ALA A 124 5.99 -12.92 -19.26
N GLY A 125 7.26 -12.53 -19.12
CA GLY A 125 7.80 -11.19 -19.35
C GLY A 125 6.92 -9.98 -19.06
N TRP A 126 6.89 -9.54 -17.80
CA TRP A 126 6.61 -8.14 -17.47
C TRP A 126 7.89 -7.43 -17.02
N THR A 127 8.95 -7.54 -17.81
CA THR A 127 10.20 -6.77 -17.62
C THR A 127 10.33 -5.57 -18.56
N GLN A 128 9.25 -5.13 -19.22
CA GLN A 128 9.35 -3.97 -20.12
C GLN A 128 8.00 -3.22 -20.26
N ALA A 129 7.56 -2.50 -19.22
CA ALA A 129 6.44 -1.54 -19.42
C ALA A 129 6.53 -0.24 -18.62
N TYR A 130 7.33 -0.15 -17.55
CA TYR A 130 7.47 1.09 -16.80
C TYR A 130 8.92 1.34 -16.42
N PRO A 131 9.65 2.21 -17.15
CA PRO A 131 10.88 2.74 -16.61
C PRO A 131 10.51 3.51 -15.33
N VAL A 132 10.96 2.98 -14.20
CA VAL A 132 11.12 3.71 -12.93
C VAL A 132 11.89 4.98 -13.28
N ARG A 133 11.19 6.11 -13.42
CA ARG A 133 11.85 7.40 -13.31
C ARG A 133 12.22 7.52 -11.84
N ARG A 134 13.48 7.19 -11.58
CA ARG A 134 14.25 7.54 -10.38
C ARG A 134 13.73 8.88 -9.87
N LEU A 135 13.12 8.91 -8.68
CA LEU A 135 12.88 10.15 -7.95
C LEU A 135 14.22 10.85 -7.83
N GLY A 136 14.36 11.91 -8.60
CA GLY A 136 15.60 12.60 -8.83
C GLY A 136 15.27 13.82 -9.67
N HIS A 137 14.96 14.90 -8.96
CA HIS A 137 14.67 16.25 -9.45
C HIS A 137 13.23 16.45 -9.95
N CYS A 138 12.38 16.99 -9.08
CA CYS A 138 11.88 18.36 -9.18
C CYS A 138 11.00 18.66 -7.97
N PHE A 139 11.34 19.73 -7.25
CA PHE A 139 10.41 20.54 -6.48
C PHE A 139 9.36 21.16 -7.41
#